data_AF-A0A842U8X5-F1
#
_entry.id   AF-A0A842U8X5-F1
#
_cell.length_a   1.000
_cell.length_b   1.000
_cell.length_c   1.000
_cell.angle_alpha   90.00
_cell.angle_beta   90.00
_cell.angle_gamma   90.00
#
_symmetry.space_group_name_H-M   'P 1'
#
loop_
_entity.id
_entity.type
_entity.pdbx_description
1 polymer ?
#
loop_
_entity_poly.entity_id
_entity_poly.type
_entity_poly.pdbx_seq_one_letter_code
_entity_poly.pdbx_strand_id
1 'polypeptide(L)'
;MGVPLIMPKQSAEELRVLNPTKKIKTYMVPAVMLDVVFKNKQFNLLLELVKGYIVFRPEENYLVKLINLNDLNMNEALILGRALEMDTFDLDQLSGNLGDIITRNVVDSLCKKGMIIYIDGKYTVSDEVNFLYNPHEYASFAKIKNDKESEMIANDANTIKLQEKVNLDAVRGLISNVCS
;
A
#
# COMPACT_ATOMS: atom_id res chain seq x y z
N MET A 1 -21.94 -5.58 6.97
CA MET A 1 -21.79 -7.04 6.72
C MET A 1 -20.98 -7.20 5.46
N GLY A 2 -19.82 -7.87 5.53
CA GLY A 2 -18.93 -8.06 4.39
C GLY A 2 -19.46 -9.14 3.44
N VAL A 3 -19.18 -8.99 2.14
CA VAL A 3 -19.43 -10.05 1.15
C VAL A 3 -18.32 -11.10 1.31
N PRO A 4 -18.64 -12.40 1.46
CA PRO A 4 -17.62 -13.43 1.61
C PRO A 4 -16.74 -13.51 0.37
N LEU A 5 -15.42 -13.52 0.57
CA LEU A 5 -14.45 -13.66 -0.49
C LEU A 5 -14.41 -15.12 -0.97
N ILE A 6 -14.46 -15.32 -2.29
CA ILE A 6 -14.25 -16.63 -2.89
C ILE A 6 -12.75 -16.87 -3.02
N MET A 7 -12.24 -17.85 -2.29
CA MET A 7 -10.82 -18.20 -2.31
C MET A 7 -10.48 -18.99 -3.59
N PRO A 8 -9.23 -18.89 -4.09
CA PRO A 8 -8.78 -19.73 -5.20
C PRO A 8 -9.01 -21.22 -4.88
N LYS A 9 -9.39 -22.00 -5.89
CA LYS A 9 -9.64 -23.45 -5.80
C LYS A 9 -10.84 -23.87 -4.95
N GLN A 10 -11.72 -22.96 -4.53
CA GLN A 10 -12.99 -23.35 -3.92
C GLN A 10 -13.89 -24.07 -4.92
N SER A 11 -14.42 -25.22 -4.53
CA SER A 11 -15.29 -26.01 -5.39
C SER A 11 -16.71 -25.41 -5.43
N ALA A 12 -17.45 -25.70 -6.50
CA ALA A 12 -18.86 -25.31 -6.58
C ALA A 12 -19.70 -25.94 -5.46
N GLU A 13 -19.30 -27.10 -4.95
CA GLU A 13 -19.96 -27.77 -3.83
C GLU A 13 -19.70 -27.03 -2.51
N GLU A 14 -18.46 -26.63 -2.25
CA GLU A 14 -18.10 -25.81 -1.09
C GLU A 14 -18.86 -24.47 -1.08
N LEU A 15 -18.98 -23.83 -2.24
CA LEU A 15 -19.76 -22.59 -2.39
C LEU A 15 -21.26 -22.82 -2.17
N ARG A 16 -21.80 -23.97 -2.57
CA ARG A 16 -23.21 -24.34 -2.32
C ARG A 16 -23.49 -24.63 -0.85
N VAL A 17 -22.53 -25.17 -0.10
CA VAL A 17 -22.67 -25.35 1.36
C VAL A 17 -22.78 -23.99 2.05
N LEU A 18 -21.98 -23.01 1.63
CA LEU A 18 -21.99 -21.65 2.18
C LEU A 18 -23.26 -20.86 1.79
N ASN A 19 -23.82 -21.13 0.61
CA ASN A 19 -25.07 -20.53 0.18
C ASN A 19 -25.95 -21.56 -0.57
N PRO A 20 -26.91 -22.21 0.12
CA PRO A 20 -27.76 -23.25 -0.46
C PRO A 20 -28.69 -22.75 -1.58
N THR A 21 -28.84 -21.42 -1.72
CA THR A 21 -29.70 -20.82 -2.74
C THR A 21 -28.99 -20.76 -4.11
N LYS A 22 -29.73 -21.08 -5.18
CA LYS A 22 -29.19 -21.37 -6.52
C LYS A 22 -28.54 -20.19 -7.27
N LYS A 23 -28.45 -18.99 -6.69
CA LYS A 23 -27.85 -17.82 -7.37
C LYS A 23 -26.99 -17.00 -6.41
N ILE A 24 -25.69 -17.23 -6.47
CA ILE A 24 -24.69 -16.40 -5.80
C ILE A 24 -24.43 -15.18 -6.70
N LYS A 25 -24.77 -13.98 -6.22
CA LYS A 25 -24.33 -12.74 -6.87
C LYS A 25 -22.88 -12.50 -6.49
N THR A 26 -21.99 -12.61 -7.46
CA THR A 26 -20.57 -12.31 -7.29
C THR A 26 -20.28 -10.91 -7.84
N TYR A 27 -19.31 -10.24 -7.21
CA TYR A 27 -18.76 -8.98 -7.70
C TYR A 27 -17.29 -9.22 -8.01
N MET A 28 -16.87 -8.86 -9.22
CA MET A 28 -15.45 -8.85 -9.56
C MET A 28 -14.88 -7.51 -9.14
N VAL A 29 -13.83 -7.53 -8.34
CA VAL A 29 -13.08 -6.35 -7.92
C VAL A 29 -11.85 -6.27 -8.83
N PRO A 30 -11.72 -5.23 -9.67
CA PRO A 30 -10.56 -5.11 -10.54
C PRO A 30 -9.33 -4.77 -9.70
N ALA A 31 -8.27 -5.57 -9.85
CA ALA A 31 -7.02 -5.40 -9.14
C ALA A 31 -5.83 -5.70 -10.06
N VAL A 32 -4.68 -5.09 -9.79
CA VAL A 32 -3.41 -5.36 -10.46
C VAL A 32 -2.39 -5.85 -9.46
N MET A 33 -1.59 -6.83 -9.89
CA MET A 33 -0.41 -7.23 -9.14
C MET A 33 0.77 -6.38 -9.61
N LEU A 34 1.39 -5.66 -8.68
CA LEU A 34 2.57 -4.84 -8.91
C LEU A 34 3.81 -5.57 -8.40
N ASP A 35 4.79 -5.77 -9.28
CA ASP A 35 6.10 -6.27 -8.90
C ASP A 35 6.93 -5.09 -8.37
N VAL A 36 7.27 -5.11 -7.08
CA VAL A 36 7.94 -4.01 -6.38
C VAL A 36 9.35 -4.43 -5.98
N VAL A 37 10.32 -3.56 -6.23
CA VAL A 37 11.69 -3.67 -5.71
C VAL A 37 11.97 -2.48 -4.79
N PHE A 38 12.21 -2.76 -3.50
CA PHE A 38 12.47 -1.72 -2.50
C PHE A 38 13.51 -2.19 -1.49
N LYS A 39 14.54 -1.37 -1.21
CA LYS A 39 15.65 -1.69 -0.30
C LYS A 39 16.24 -3.11 -0.55
N ASN A 40 16.51 -3.44 -1.83
CA ASN A 40 17.00 -4.76 -2.28
C ASN A 40 16.08 -5.96 -1.99
N LYS A 41 14.82 -5.75 -1.60
CA LYS A 41 13.80 -6.79 -1.50
C LYS A 41 12.87 -6.71 -2.71
N GLN A 42 12.53 -7.87 -3.27
CA GLN A 42 11.52 -8.00 -4.31
C GLN A 42 10.27 -8.67 -3.72
N PHE A 43 9.11 -8.06 -3.93
CA PHE A 43 7.82 -8.55 -3.45
C PHE A 43 6.69 -8.03 -4.33
N ASN A 44 5.50 -8.60 -4.17
CA ASN A 44 4.33 -8.24 -4.96
C ASN A 44 3.31 -7.52 -4.09
N LEU A 45 2.65 -6.51 -4.65
CA LEU A 45 1.49 -5.85 -4.03
C LEU A 45 0.27 -6.07 -4.90
N LEU A 46 -0.85 -6.44 -4.29
CA LEU A 46 -2.14 -6.49 -4.97
C LEU A 46 -2.87 -5.15 -4.75
N LEU A 47 -3.03 -4.37 -5.81
CA LEU A 47 -3.68 -3.05 -5.78
C LEU A 47 -5.08 -3.12 -6.39
N GLU A 48 -6.08 -2.78 -5.61
CA GLU A 48 -7.47 -2.59 -6.03
C GLU A 48 -7.62 -1.27 -6.79
N LEU A 49 -8.18 -1.32 -7.99
CA LEU A 49 -8.13 -0.20 -8.95
C LEU A 49 -9.24 0.84 -8.79
N VAL A 50 -10.39 0.51 -8.18
CA VAL A 50 -11.53 1.43 -8.08
C VAL A 50 -11.30 2.47 -6.99
N LYS A 51 -10.76 2.04 -5.83
CA LYS A 51 -10.57 2.91 -4.68
C LYS A 51 -9.10 3.06 -4.27
N GLY A 52 -8.17 2.34 -4.91
CA GLY A 52 -6.74 2.49 -4.66
C GLY A 52 -6.30 1.86 -3.34
N TYR A 53 -6.86 0.71 -2.97
CA TYR A 53 -6.46 -0.03 -1.78
C TYR A 53 -5.41 -1.11 -2.08
N ILE A 54 -4.41 -1.23 -1.21
CA ILE A 54 -3.57 -2.42 -1.17
C ILE A 54 -4.34 -3.53 -0.46
N VAL A 55 -4.43 -4.68 -1.10
CA VAL A 55 -5.04 -5.90 -0.58
C VAL A 55 -3.95 -6.74 0.10
N PHE A 56 -3.87 -6.67 1.43
CA PHE A 56 -2.80 -7.32 2.20
C PHE A 56 -3.21 -8.69 2.74
N ARG A 57 -4.33 -8.76 3.47
CA ARG A 57 -4.90 -10.02 4.01
C ARG A 57 -6.34 -10.15 3.53
N PRO A 58 -6.56 -10.61 2.29
CA PRO A 58 -7.89 -10.65 1.70
C PRO A 58 -8.87 -11.53 2.50
N GLU A 59 -8.37 -12.57 3.17
CA GLU A 59 -9.15 -13.48 4.03
C GLU A 59 -9.71 -12.76 5.27
N GLU A 60 -8.96 -11.81 5.81
CA GLU A 60 -9.35 -10.97 6.95
C GLU A 60 -10.04 -9.67 6.52
N ASN A 61 -10.23 -9.49 5.20
CA ASN A 61 -10.70 -8.24 4.59
C ASN A 61 -9.86 -7.03 5.04
N TYR A 62 -8.55 -7.23 5.22
CA TYR A 62 -7.63 -6.18 5.62
C TYR A 62 -7.10 -5.45 4.38
N LEU A 63 -7.56 -4.21 4.22
CA LEU A 63 -7.24 -3.32 3.11
C LEU A 63 -6.54 -2.08 3.64
N VAL A 64 -5.53 -1.59 2.91
CA VAL A 64 -4.77 -0.40 3.29
C VAL A 64 -4.95 0.65 2.23
N LYS A 65 -5.44 1.83 2.61
CA LYS A 65 -5.67 2.92 1.68
C LYS A 65 -4.33 3.51 1.26
N LEU A 66 -4.09 3.68 -0.03
CA LEU A 66 -2.99 4.53 -0.46
C LEU A 66 -3.28 5.96 -0.06
N ILE A 67 -2.35 6.56 0.69
CA ILE A 67 -2.47 7.96 1.05
C ILE A 67 -2.18 8.85 -0.16
N ASN A 68 -2.93 9.95 -0.30
CA ASN A 68 -2.67 10.95 -1.32
C ASN A 68 -1.52 11.86 -0.88
N LEU A 69 -0.40 11.81 -1.60
CA LEU A 69 0.76 12.67 -1.34
C LEU A 69 0.78 13.94 -2.19
N ASN A 70 -0.12 14.08 -3.16
CA ASN A 70 -0.11 15.20 -4.10
C ASN A 70 -0.38 16.56 -3.44
N ASP A 71 -1.02 16.56 -2.28
CA ASP A 71 -1.39 17.78 -1.56
C ASP A 71 -0.29 18.27 -0.60
N LEU A 72 0.90 17.64 -0.60
CA LEU A 72 2.01 18.02 0.27
C LEU A 72 2.88 19.11 -0.37
N ASN A 73 3.11 20.18 0.39
CA ASN A 73 4.16 21.13 0.06
C ASN A 73 5.55 20.57 0.43
N MET A 74 6.61 21.25 -0.03
CA MET A 74 7.99 20.76 0.15
C MET A 74 8.39 20.60 1.63
N ASN A 75 7.97 21.52 2.51
CA ASN A 75 8.29 21.44 3.94
C ASN A 75 7.53 20.28 4.61
N GLU A 76 6.27 20.07 4.24
CA GLU A 76 5.48 18.94 4.71
C GLU A 76 6.08 17.60 4.27
N ALA A 77 6.48 17.48 3.00
CA ALA A 77 7.13 16.27 2.50
C ALA A 77 8.46 15.99 3.23
N LEU A 78 9.24 17.04 3.51
CA LEU A 78 10.52 16.90 4.21
C LEU A 78 10.34 16.48 5.68
N ILE A 79 9.40 17.10 6.39
CA ILE A 79 9.09 16.73 7.77
C ILE A 79 8.49 15.32 7.84
N LEU A 80 7.57 14.98 6.93
CA LEU A 80 6.98 13.63 6.87
C LEU A 80 8.04 12.56 6.58
N GLY A 81 8.98 12.84 5.66
CA GLY A 81 10.09 11.93 5.36
C GLY A 81 10.98 11.64 6.58
N ARG A 82 11.28 12.66 7.38
CA ARG A 82 12.01 12.48 8.65
C ARG A 82 11.18 11.74 9.69
N ALA A 83 9.90 12.10 9.82
CA ALA A 83 8.99 11.43 10.73
C ALA A 83 8.87 9.92 10.43
N LEU A 84 8.90 9.52 9.15
CA LEU A 84 8.87 8.11 8.74
C LEU A 84 10.11 7.30 9.17
N GLU A 85 11.23 7.95 9.45
CA GLU A 85 12.43 7.31 9.98
C GLU A 85 12.38 7.13 11.51
N MET A 86 11.34 7.67 12.16
CA MET A 86 11.17 7.69 13.61
C MET A 86 9.86 6.96 14.00
N ASP A 87 9.92 6.01 14.93
CA ASP A 87 8.69 5.37 15.43
C ASP A 87 7.78 6.38 16.17
N THR A 88 8.37 7.18 17.06
CA THR A 88 7.69 8.27 17.77
C THR A 88 8.66 9.45 17.91
N PHE A 89 8.13 10.67 17.98
CA PHE A 89 8.94 11.88 18.02
C PHE A 89 8.28 13.06 18.73
N ASP A 90 9.13 13.97 19.21
CA ASP A 90 8.76 15.29 19.69
C ASP A 90 9.13 16.36 18.65
N LEU A 91 8.51 17.55 18.72
CA LEU A 91 8.75 18.63 17.75
C LEU A 91 10.23 19.04 17.66
N ASP A 92 10.92 19.06 18.81
CA ASP A 92 12.33 19.44 18.91
C ASP A 92 13.24 18.46 18.16
N GLN A 93 12.83 17.21 18.01
CA GLN A 93 13.59 16.20 17.28
C GLN A 93 13.44 16.38 15.75
N LEU A 94 12.35 17.01 15.31
CA LEU A 94 12.08 17.31 13.90
C LEU A 94 12.60 18.67 13.45
N SER A 95 12.81 19.61 14.38
CA SER A 95 12.97 21.03 14.07
C SER A 95 14.17 21.34 13.17
N GLY A 96 15.29 20.62 13.35
CA GLY A 96 16.47 20.67 12.46
C GLY A 96 16.79 22.08 11.98
N ASN A 97 16.85 22.28 10.65
CA ASN A 97 17.15 23.57 10.02
C ASN A 97 15.90 24.43 9.68
N LEU A 98 14.68 23.91 9.88
CA LEU A 98 13.44 24.62 9.54
C LEU A 98 13.03 25.64 10.62
N GLY A 99 13.54 25.47 11.84
CA GLY A 99 13.19 26.30 12.99
C GLY A 99 11.85 25.90 13.62
N ASP A 100 11.73 26.08 14.94
CA ASP A 100 10.68 25.46 15.76
C ASP A 100 9.25 25.88 15.38
N ILE A 101 9.05 27.14 15.00
CA ILE A 101 7.73 27.68 14.61
C ILE A 101 7.26 27.06 13.29
N ILE A 102 8.16 26.94 12.31
CA ILE A 102 7.82 26.37 11.01
C ILE A 102 7.51 24.88 11.18
N THR A 103 8.35 24.17 11.94
CA THR A 103 8.15 22.74 12.21
C THR A 103 6.81 22.48 12.92
N ARG A 104 6.44 23.29 13.91
CA ARG A 104 5.12 23.17 14.57
C ARG A 104 3.98 23.35 13.58
N ASN A 105 4.01 24.41 12.77
CA ASN A 105 2.96 24.67 11.78
C ASN A 105 2.85 23.55 10.73
N VAL A 106 3.98 22.99 10.31
CA VAL A 106 4.03 21.88 9.36
C VAL A 106 3.48 20.59 9.98
N VAL A 107 3.88 20.27 11.21
CA VAL A 107 3.35 19.10 11.93
C VAL A 107 1.85 19.23 12.15
N ASP A 108 1.35 20.41 12.56
CA ASP A 108 -0.09 20.66 12.70
C ASP A 108 -0.85 20.47 11.36
N SER A 109 -0.26 20.87 10.24
CA SER A 109 -0.82 20.63 8.91
C SER A 109 -0.87 19.14 8.55
N LEU A 110 0.23 18.41 8.80
CA LEU A 110 0.30 16.96 8.58
C LEU A 110 -0.67 16.18 9.49
N CYS A 111 -0.90 16.65 10.71
CA CYS A 111 -1.93 16.12 11.61
C CYS A 111 -3.34 16.30 11.04
N LYS A 112 -3.66 17.50 10.51
CA LYS A 112 -4.95 17.75 9.85
C LYS A 112 -5.17 16.89 8.61
N LYS A 113 -4.08 16.55 7.91
CA LYS A 113 -4.08 15.62 6.76
C LYS A 113 -4.13 14.15 7.17
N GLY A 114 -4.15 13.84 8.48
CA GLY A 114 -4.19 12.47 9.00
C GLY A 114 -2.88 11.71 8.82
N MET A 115 -1.78 12.37 8.44
CA MET A 115 -0.51 11.71 8.14
C MET A 115 0.32 11.46 9.40
N ILE A 116 0.22 12.37 10.36
CA ILE A 116 0.81 12.30 11.69
C ILE A 116 -0.33 12.29 12.71
N ILE A 117 -0.15 11.58 13.81
CA ILE A 117 -1.10 11.53 14.93
C ILE A 117 -0.36 11.82 16.24
N TYR A 118 -1.06 12.40 17.21
CA TYR A 118 -0.53 12.70 18.53
C TYR A 118 -1.17 11.75 19.55
N ILE A 119 -0.36 10.90 20.18
CA ILE A 119 -0.80 9.86 21.11
C ILE A 119 0.13 9.90 22.33
N ASP A 120 -0.46 9.90 23.53
CA ASP A 120 0.26 9.78 24.81
C ASP A 120 1.46 10.73 24.98
N GLY A 121 1.31 11.97 24.50
CA GLY A 121 2.33 13.00 24.67
C GLY A 121 3.34 13.11 23.52
N LYS A 122 3.31 12.19 22.54
CA LYS A 122 4.25 12.15 21.41
C LYS A 122 3.53 12.11 20.06
N TYR A 123 4.24 12.51 19.02
CA TYR A 123 3.79 12.34 17.65
C TYR A 123 4.28 11.00 17.08
N THR A 124 3.49 10.42 16.19
CA THR A 124 3.85 9.24 15.39
C THR A 124 3.22 9.34 14.01
N VAL A 125 3.78 8.62 13.05
CA VAL A 125 3.22 8.54 11.70
C VAL A 125 2.00 7.60 11.73
N SER A 126 0.92 7.98 11.04
CA SER A 126 -0.28 7.13 10.96
C SER A 126 0.00 5.82 10.21
N ASP A 127 -0.76 4.77 10.56
CA ASP A 127 -0.67 3.47 9.89
C ASP A 127 -0.87 3.57 8.36
N GLU A 128 -1.71 4.51 7.90
CA GLU A 128 -1.97 4.75 6.48
C GLU A 128 -0.73 5.24 5.71
N VAL A 129 0.22 5.88 6.39
CA VAL A 129 1.47 6.38 5.81
C VAL A 129 2.62 5.38 6.00
N ASN A 130 2.53 4.51 7.01
CA ASN A 130 3.58 3.55 7.34
C ASN A 130 3.95 2.62 6.14
N PHE A 131 2.99 2.36 5.24
CA PHE A 131 3.24 1.68 3.97
C PHE A 131 4.41 2.27 3.16
N LEU A 132 4.64 3.59 3.22
CA LEU A 132 5.70 4.26 2.46
C LEU A 132 7.12 3.86 2.91
N TYR A 133 7.30 3.49 4.18
CA TYR A 133 8.61 3.16 4.73
C TYR A 133 8.92 1.66 4.69
N ASN A 134 7.89 0.83 4.93
CA ASN A 134 7.99 -0.63 4.94
C ASN A 134 6.96 -1.29 4.01
N PRO A 135 6.95 -1.00 2.70
CA PRO A 135 5.95 -1.52 1.77
C PRO A 135 5.94 -3.06 1.67
N HIS A 136 7.08 -3.69 1.93
CA HIS A 136 7.23 -5.15 1.95
C HIS A 136 6.42 -5.85 3.05
N GLU A 137 6.04 -5.16 4.12
CA GLU A 137 5.16 -5.69 5.15
C GLU A 137 3.74 -5.89 4.64
N TYR A 138 3.37 -5.22 3.54
CA TYR A 138 2.07 -5.29 2.89
C TYR A 138 2.08 -6.22 1.68
N ALA A 139 3.15 -7.00 1.51
CA ALA A 139 3.33 -7.90 0.39
C ALA A 139 2.24 -8.98 0.34
N SER A 140 1.63 -9.13 -0.83
CA SER A 140 0.70 -10.21 -1.13
C SER A 140 1.52 -11.44 -1.53
N PHE A 141 1.83 -12.30 -0.56
CA PHE A 141 2.42 -13.61 -0.85
C PHE A 141 1.31 -14.56 -1.30
N ALA A 142 0.86 -14.42 -2.54
CA ALA A 142 0.23 -15.56 -3.18
C ALA A 142 1.29 -16.68 -3.18
N LYS A 143 1.16 -17.66 -2.27
CA LYS A 143 1.87 -18.93 -2.42
C LYS A 143 1.32 -19.55 -3.69
N ILE A 144 1.92 -19.22 -4.83
CA ILE A 144 1.91 -20.11 -5.97
C ILE A 144 2.74 -21.30 -5.48
N LYS A 145 2.07 -22.28 -4.85
CA LYS A 145 2.64 -23.62 -4.79
C LYS A 145 2.83 -23.99 -6.25
N ASN A 146 4.08 -23.91 -6.71
CA ASN A 146 4.51 -24.54 -7.94
C ASN A 146 4.46 -26.06 -7.72
N ASP A 147 3.25 -26.58 -7.56
CA ASP A 147 2.99 -27.97 -7.84
C ASP A 147 3.16 -28.09 -9.36
N LYS A 148 3.99 -29.05 -9.78
CA LYS A 148 4.52 -29.24 -11.15
C LYS A 148 3.46 -29.39 -12.26
N GLU A 149 2.18 -29.20 -11.96
CA GLU A 149 1.06 -29.17 -12.91
C GLU A 149 0.81 -27.78 -13.52
N SER A 150 1.33 -26.70 -12.92
CA SER A 150 1.06 -25.33 -13.39
C SER A 150 1.85 -24.92 -14.64
N GLU A 151 2.87 -25.68 -15.03
CA GLU A 151 3.62 -25.45 -16.29
C GLU A 151 2.83 -25.89 -17.54
N MET A 152 1.74 -26.64 -17.39
CA MET A 152 0.92 -27.07 -18.53
C MET A 152 -0.13 -26.05 -18.98
N ILE A 153 -0.52 -25.09 -18.14
CA ILE A 153 -1.66 -24.16 -18.42
C ILE A 153 -1.18 -22.80 -18.96
N ALA A 154 0.11 -22.46 -18.82
CA ALA A 154 0.66 -21.19 -19.32
C ALA A 154 0.75 -21.09 -20.86
N ASN A 155 0.37 -22.14 -21.61
CA ASN A 155 0.40 -22.16 -23.07
C ASN A 155 -0.92 -21.79 -23.75
N ASP A 156 -2.02 -21.62 -23.01
CA ASP A 156 -3.30 -21.22 -23.61
C ASP A 156 -3.72 -19.79 -23.20
N ALA A 157 -3.55 -18.91 -24.19
CA ALA A 157 -4.31 -17.71 -24.50
C ALA A 157 -4.50 -16.61 -23.42
N ASN A 158 -4.00 -15.42 -23.78
CA ASN A 158 -4.41 -14.09 -23.28
C ASN A 158 -3.89 -13.59 -21.92
N THR A 159 -2.64 -13.91 -21.57
CA THR A 159 -1.92 -13.06 -20.60
C THR A 159 -1.35 -11.84 -21.32
N ILE A 160 -2.05 -10.71 -21.26
CA ILE A 160 -1.49 -9.40 -21.67
C ILE A 160 -0.37 -9.07 -20.67
N LYS A 161 0.87 -9.35 -21.05
CA LYS A 161 2.07 -8.91 -20.32
C LYS A 161 2.29 -7.42 -20.59
N LEU A 162 1.64 -6.57 -19.80
CA LEU A 162 2.07 -5.17 -19.67
C LEU A 162 3.24 -5.13 -18.68
N GLN A 163 4.44 -5.39 -19.17
CA GLN A 163 5.68 -5.15 -18.44
C GLN A 163 6.10 -3.70 -18.60
N GLU A 164 5.47 -2.80 -17.86
CA GLU A 164 6.11 -1.52 -17.57
C GLU A 164 6.71 -1.59 -16.17
N LYS A 165 8.03 -1.82 -16.12
CA LYS A 165 8.82 -1.54 -14.93
C LYS A 165 8.72 -0.05 -14.67
N VAL A 166 7.90 0.34 -13.69
CA VAL A 166 7.94 1.71 -13.18
C VAL A 166 9.28 1.87 -12.47
N ASN A 167 10.23 2.52 -13.14
CA ASN A 167 11.51 2.86 -12.56
C ASN A 167 11.31 4.06 -11.63
N LEU A 168 11.11 3.79 -10.33
CA LEU A 168 10.95 4.83 -9.31
C LEU A 168 12.21 5.70 -9.12
N ASP A 169 13.39 5.28 -9.63
CA ASP A 169 14.58 6.14 -9.67
C ASP A 169 14.39 7.30 -10.66
N ALA A 170 13.60 7.13 -11.72
CA ALA A 170 13.22 8.22 -12.62
C ALA A 170 12.24 9.21 -11.94
N VAL A 171 11.37 8.70 -11.06
CA VAL A 171 10.47 9.53 -10.24
C VAL A 171 11.27 10.32 -9.19
N ARG A 172 12.29 9.71 -8.58
CA ARG A 172 13.26 10.42 -7.71
C ARG A 172 14.08 11.46 -8.48
N GLY A 173 14.48 11.17 -9.71
CA GLY A 173 15.20 12.13 -10.57
C GLY A 173 14.39 13.39 -10.91
N LEU A 174 13.08 13.25 -11.07
CA LEU A 174 12.16 14.38 -11.25
C LEU A 174 12.03 15.22 -9.98
N ILE A 175 12.10 14.60 -8.80
CA ILE A 175 12.07 15.29 -7.50
C ILE A 175 13.42 15.97 -7.20
N SER A 176 14.56 15.38 -7.59
CA SER A 176 15.88 15.97 -7.37
C SER A 176 16.16 17.18 -8.28
N ASN A 177 15.55 17.25 -9.46
CA ASN A 177 15.67 18.40 -10.37
C ASN A 177 14.83 19.62 -9.93
N VAL A 178 13.94 19.46 -8.96
CA VAL A 178 13.24 20.58 -8.31
C VAL A 178 14.06 21.15 -7.14
N CYS A 179 15.12 20.45 -6.72
CA CYS A 179 16.06 20.86 -5.66
C CYS A 179 17.40 21.40 -6.19
N SER A 180 17.46 21.80 -7.47
CA SER A 180 18.61 22.53 -8.05
C SER A 180 18.32 24.02 -8.18
#